data_AF-A0A9N9XHD9-F1
#
_entry.id   AF-A0A9N9XHD9-F1
#
_cell.length_a   1.000
_cell.length_b   1.000
_cell.length_c   1.000
_cell.angle_alpha   90.00
_cell.angle_beta   90.00
_cell.angle_gamma   90.00
#
_symmetry.space_group_name_H-M   'P 1'
#
loop_
_entity.id
_entity.type
_entity.pdbx_description
1 polymer ?
#
loop_
_entity_poly.entity_id
_entity_poly.type
_entity_poly.pdbx_seq_one_letter_code
_entity_poly.pdbx_strand_id
1 'polypeptide(L)'
;MNHENTEPQKCCPNNNMKLKILAIHGYRQNAETFRSKTGSFRKMIHKWAEFTYITAPHKVILVDDPNDLEKNGPDIGQSKDEEMSEALSNCFEEPVIVRHPGGHYLPAAAPQKSDYQKFIKLQLLKKQFNAV
;
A
#
# COMPACT_ATOMS: atom_id res chain seq x y z
N MET A 1 2.73 10.29 -54.60
CA MET A 1 2.24 11.11 -53.48
C MET A 1 1.35 10.22 -52.63
N ASN A 2 1.91 9.59 -51.59
CA ASN A 2 1.14 8.86 -50.58
C ASN A 2 1.64 9.38 -49.23
N HIS A 3 0.75 10.04 -48.50
CA HIS A 3 1.03 10.71 -47.24
C HIS A 3 1.34 9.68 -46.15
N GLU A 4 2.54 9.74 -45.58
CA GLU A 4 2.87 9.15 -44.30
C GLU A 4 2.05 9.84 -43.21
N ASN A 5 1.14 9.09 -42.57
CA ASN A 5 0.56 9.46 -41.28
C ASN A 5 1.59 9.18 -40.19
N THR A 6 2.46 10.14 -39.91
CA THR A 6 3.23 10.16 -38.67
C THR A 6 2.43 10.97 -37.64
N GLU A 7 1.72 10.28 -36.76
CA GLU A 7 1.27 10.90 -35.51
C GLU A 7 2.50 11.42 -34.75
N PRO A 8 2.45 12.64 -34.18
CA PRO A 8 3.59 13.18 -33.46
C PRO A 8 3.87 12.32 -32.22
N GLN A 9 4.94 11.53 -32.30
CA GLN A 9 5.52 10.88 -31.13
C GLN A 9 5.81 11.95 -30.09
N LYS A 10 5.07 11.87 -28.98
CA LYS A 10 5.14 12.78 -27.86
C LYS A 10 6.58 12.79 -27.32
N CYS A 11 7.33 13.86 -27.62
CA CYS A 11 8.73 14.09 -27.25
C CYS A 11 8.97 14.28 -25.73
N CYS A 12 8.27 13.57 -24.86
CA CYS A 12 8.57 13.61 -23.43
C CYS A 12 9.24 12.29 -23.04
N PRO A 13 10.51 12.28 -22.58
CA PRO A 13 10.99 11.13 -21.85
C PRO A 13 10.03 10.94 -20.67
N ASN A 14 9.34 9.79 -20.61
CA ASN A 14 8.48 9.40 -19.49
C ASN A 14 9.34 9.11 -18.25
N ASN A 15 10.14 10.08 -17.79
CA ASN A 15 10.71 10.08 -16.46
C ASN A 15 9.62 10.52 -15.47
N ASN A 16 8.53 9.75 -15.42
CA ASN A 16 7.56 9.90 -14.34
C ASN A 16 8.19 9.29 -13.09
N MET A 17 9.09 10.04 -12.46
CA MET A 17 9.73 9.72 -11.18
C MET A 17 8.62 9.52 -10.15
N LYS A 18 8.18 8.28 -9.95
CA LYS A 18 7.22 7.91 -8.91
C LYS A 18 7.95 7.61 -7.61
N LEU A 19 7.26 7.83 -6.51
CA LEU A 19 7.72 7.39 -5.20
C LEU A 19 7.70 5.85 -5.16
N LYS A 20 8.87 5.23 -5.03
CA LYS A 20 9.00 3.78 -4.83
C LYS A 20 8.76 3.46 -3.36
N ILE A 21 7.77 2.61 -3.09
CA ILE A 21 7.33 2.24 -1.74
C ILE A 21 7.50 0.73 -1.57
N LEU A 22 8.24 0.31 -0.55
CA LEU A 22 8.31 -1.09 -0.15
C LEU A 22 7.09 -1.44 0.71
N ALA A 23 6.37 -2.50 0.35
CA ALA A 23 5.20 -3.00 1.04
C ALA A 23 5.51 -4.33 1.74
N ILE A 24 5.50 -4.29 3.07
CA ILE A 24 5.75 -5.44 3.95
C ILE A 24 4.40 -5.95 4.48
N HIS A 25 4.11 -7.24 4.30
CA HIS A 25 2.84 -7.83 4.70
C HIS A 25 2.81 -8.19 6.20
N GLY A 26 1.60 -8.42 6.75
CA GLY A 26 1.42 -8.87 8.13
C GLY A 26 1.69 -10.37 8.34
N TYR A 27 1.57 -10.82 9.59
CA TYR A 27 1.69 -12.24 9.97
C TYR A 27 0.70 -13.12 9.19
N ARG A 28 1.13 -14.33 8.81
CA ARG A 28 0.34 -15.28 7.98
C ARG A 28 -0.15 -14.73 6.63
N GLN A 29 0.51 -13.68 6.11
CA GLN A 29 0.27 -13.17 4.76
C GLN A 29 1.49 -13.37 3.84
N ASN A 30 1.36 -12.98 2.58
CA ASN A 30 2.44 -12.94 1.61
C ASN A 30 2.28 -11.72 0.68
N ALA A 31 3.23 -11.52 -0.24
CA ALA A 31 3.22 -10.41 -1.19
C ALA A 31 1.93 -10.34 -2.01
N GLU A 32 1.44 -11.48 -2.51
CA GLU A 32 0.25 -11.54 -3.37
C GLU A 32 -1.02 -11.19 -2.60
N THR A 33 -1.24 -11.80 -1.44
CA THR A 33 -2.39 -11.50 -0.59
C THR A 33 -2.40 -10.03 -0.17
N PHE A 34 -1.26 -9.46 0.20
CA PHE A 34 -1.18 -8.06 0.59
C PHE A 34 -1.43 -7.13 -0.61
N ARG A 35 -0.88 -7.46 -1.78
CA ARG A 35 -1.12 -6.74 -3.03
C ARG A 35 -2.60 -6.73 -3.41
N SER A 36 -3.30 -7.85 -3.25
CA SER A 36 -4.73 -7.96 -3.53
C SER A 36 -5.54 -7.11 -2.55
N LYS A 37 -5.27 -7.22 -1.24
CA LYS A 37 -5.95 -6.45 -0.19
C LYS A 37 -5.77 -4.93 -0.32
N THR A 38 -4.65 -4.48 -0.88
CA THR A 38 -4.36 -3.05 -1.11
C THR A 38 -4.70 -2.57 -2.52
N GLY A 39 -5.40 -3.37 -3.33
CA GLY A 39 -5.64 -3.09 -4.76
C GLY A 39 -6.28 -1.73 -5.04
N SER A 40 -7.36 -1.40 -4.34
CA SER A 40 -8.07 -0.12 -4.51
C SER A 40 -7.22 1.07 -4.07
N PHE A 41 -6.46 0.93 -2.98
CA PHE A 41 -5.53 1.94 -2.52
C PHE A 41 -4.39 2.17 -3.53
N ARG A 42 -3.79 1.10 -4.05
CA ARG A 42 -2.77 1.18 -5.10
C ARG A 42 -3.29 1.91 -6.34
N LYS A 43 -4.50 1.60 -6.79
CA LYS A 43 -5.15 2.31 -7.91
C LYS A 43 -5.31 3.80 -7.57
N MET A 44 -5.75 4.15 -6.37
CA MET A 44 -5.97 5.54 -5.97
C MET A 44 -4.71 6.44 -6.08
N ILE A 45 -3.50 5.90 -5.89
CA ILE A 45 -2.25 6.67 -5.89
C ILE A 45 -1.28 6.31 -7.02
N HIS A 46 -1.70 5.49 -7.99
CA HIS A 46 -0.84 4.94 -9.06
C HIS A 46 -0.11 6.00 -9.91
N LYS A 47 -0.61 7.25 -9.89
CA LYS A 47 -0.02 8.37 -10.62
C LYS A 47 1.29 8.86 -9.98
N TRP A 48 1.42 8.74 -8.67
CA TRP A 48 2.51 9.33 -7.88
C TRP A 48 3.40 8.28 -7.21
N ALA A 49 2.90 7.06 -7.00
CA ALA A 49 3.63 6.01 -6.30
C ALA A 49 3.57 4.67 -7.02
N GLU A 50 4.61 3.88 -6.78
CA GLU A 50 4.75 2.49 -7.20
C GLU A 50 5.12 1.63 -5.99
N PHE A 51 4.47 0.47 -5.86
CA PHE A 51 4.69 -0.44 -4.75
C PHE A 51 5.46 -1.68 -5.17
N THR A 52 6.50 -2.00 -4.42
CA THR A 52 7.19 -3.30 -4.43
C THR A 52 6.70 -4.11 -3.25
N TYR A 53 6.01 -5.21 -3.50
CA TYR A 53 5.54 -6.12 -2.45
C TYR A 53 6.55 -7.26 -2.30
N ILE A 54 6.90 -7.60 -1.07
CA ILE A 54 7.83 -8.69 -0.77
C ILE A 54 7.15 -9.76 0.07
N THR A 55 7.59 -11.00 -0.05
CA THR A 55 7.19 -12.10 0.84
C THR A 55 8.31 -12.34 1.83
N ALA A 56 7.99 -12.40 3.12
CA ALA A 56 8.96 -12.72 4.17
C ALA A 56 9.61 -14.10 3.92
N PRO A 57 10.91 -14.27 4.22
CA PRO A 57 11.62 -15.53 3.94
C PRO A 57 11.20 -16.68 4.85
N HIS A 58 10.58 -16.38 6.00
CA HIS A 58 10.19 -17.37 6.99
C HIS A 58 8.82 -17.97 6.65
N LYS A 59 8.79 -19.29 6.50
CA LYS A 59 7.53 -20.04 6.42
C LYS A 59 6.93 -20.11 7.81
N VAL A 60 5.69 -19.62 7.95
CA VAL A 60 4.92 -19.83 9.17
C VAL A 60 4.39 -21.25 9.15
N ILE A 61 4.82 -22.08 10.12
CA ILE A 61 4.24 -23.41 10.33
C ILE A 61 2.91 -23.18 11.04
N LEU A 62 1.82 -23.62 10.42
CA LEU A 62 0.54 -23.70 11.09
C LEU A 62 0.58 -24.95 11.96
N VAL A 63 0.82 -24.78 13.25
CA VAL A 63 0.43 -25.78 14.23
C VAL A 63 -1.05 -25.55 14.47
N ASP A 64 -1.86 -26.20 13.65
CA ASP A 64 -3.30 -26.21 13.88
C ASP A 64 -3.54 -26.85 15.25
N ASP A 65 -4.11 -26.10 16.19
CA ASP A 65 -4.64 -26.68 17.42
C ASP A 65 -5.70 -27.72 17.01
N PRO A 66 -5.64 -28.98 17.48
CA PRO A 66 -6.62 -30.00 17.11
C PRO A 66 -8.09 -29.64 17.39
N ASN A 67 -8.37 -28.57 18.15
CA ASN A 67 -9.72 -28.10 18.46
C ASN A 67 -10.30 -27.05 17.51
N ASP A 68 -9.60 -26.60 16.45
CA ASP A 68 -10.06 -25.48 15.59
C ASP A 68 -10.99 -25.86 14.42
N LEU A 69 -11.62 -27.05 14.45
CA LEU A 69 -12.55 -27.51 13.41
C LEU A 69 -13.92 -26.82 13.40
N GLU A 70 -14.20 -25.86 14.31
CA GLU A 70 -15.54 -25.26 14.45
C GLU A 70 -15.68 -23.76 14.08
N LYS A 71 -14.79 -23.17 13.27
CA LYS A 71 -15.05 -21.82 12.72
C LYS A 71 -14.93 -21.75 11.20
N ASN A 72 -16.01 -22.15 10.55
CA ASN A 72 -16.26 -21.94 9.12
C ASN A 72 -16.32 -20.44 8.78
N GLY A 73 -15.19 -19.90 8.34
CA GLY A 73 -15.05 -18.63 7.63
C GLY A 73 -13.60 -18.45 7.20
N PRO A 74 -13.28 -17.77 6.08
CA PRO A 74 -11.90 -17.49 5.74
C PRO A 74 -11.29 -16.63 6.86
N ASP A 75 -10.43 -17.22 7.68
CA ASP A 75 -9.65 -16.53 8.71
C ASP A 75 -8.70 -15.54 8.02
N ILE A 76 -9.23 -14.37 7.69
CA ILE A 76 -8.44 -13.18 7.44
C ILE A 76 -7.87 -12.78 8.79
N GLY A 77 -6.78 -13.42 9.23
CA GLY A 77 -6.11 -13.21 10.53
C GLY A 77 -5.80 -11.75 10.84
N GLN A 78 -6.83 -11.01 11.24
CA GLN A 78 -6.82 -9.61 11.62
C GLN A 78 -6.68 -9.60 13.13
N SER A 79 -5.56 -9.06 13.62
CA SER A 79 -5.39 -8.78 15.04
C SER A 79 -6.52 -7.85 15.48
N LYS A 80 -7.26 -8.22 16.52
CA LYS A 80 -8.35 -7.42 17.09
C LYS A 80 -7.84 -6.20 17.88
N ASP A 81 -6.53 -6.12 18.11
CA ASP A 81 -5.96 -5.16 19.06
C ASP A 81 -5.43 -3.92 18.31
N GLU A 82 -6.23 -2.86 18.33
CA GLU A 82 -5.87 -1.53 17.80
C GLU A 82 -4.73 -0.88 18.60
N GLU A 83 -4.60 -1.22 19.89
CA GLU A 83 -3.63 -0.63 20.84
C GLU A 83 -2.17 -0.80 20.40
N MET A 84 -1.81 -1.95 19.81
CA MET A 84 -0.43 -2.20 19.39
C MET A 84 -0.01 -1.36 18.17
N SER A 85 -0.96 -0.94 17.33
CA SER A 85 -0.65 -0.20 16.10
C SER A 85 -0.41 1.28 16.37
N GLU A 86 -1.11 1.87 17.34
CA GLU A 86 -0.96 3.29 17.68
C GLU A 86 0.37 3.59 18.37
N ALA A 87 0.85 2.69 19.23
CA ALA A 87 2.15 2.83 19.90
C ALA A 87 3.31 2.97 18.91
N LEU A 88 3.22 2.34 17.73
CA LEU A 88 4.23 2.45 16.68
C LEU A 88 4.37 3.87 16.13
N SER A 89 3.31 4.68 16.18
CA SER A 89 3.38 6.05 15.66
C SER A 89 4.42 6.92 16.37
N ASN A 90 4.67 6.65 17.65
CA ASN A 90 5.68 7.35 18.45
C ASN A 90 7.12 7.07 17.98
N CYS A 91 7.33 6.05 17.15
CA CYS A 91 8.63 5.72 16.58
C CYS A 91 8.94 6.46 15.28
N PHE A 92 7.99 7.26 14.75
CA PHE A 92 8.15 7.98 13.49
C PHE A 92 8.29 9.50 13.73
N GLU A 93 9.08 10.16 12.88
CA GLU A 93 9.18 11.62 12.87
C GLU A 93 7.92 12.25 12.24
N GLU A 94 7.33 13.22 12.92
CA GLU A 94 6.10 13.94 12.52
C GLU A 94 4.95 13.02 12.02
N PRO A 95 4.46 12.09 12.86
CA PRO A 95 3.46 11.12 12.43
C PRO A 95 2.12 11.81 12.11
N VAL A 96 1.53 11.45 10.97
CA VAL A 96 0.17 11.86 10.61
C VAL A 96 -0.78 10.71 10.89
N ILE A 97 -1.63 10.86 11.91
CA ILE A 97 -2.60 9.84 12.31
C ILE A 97 -3.93 10.08 11.62
N VAL A 98 -4.41 9.07 10.89
CA VAL A 98 -5.66 9.11 10.16
C VAL A 98 -6.53 7.94 10.63
N ARG A 99 -7.68 8.25 11.24
CA ARG A 99 -8.65 7.25 11.73
C ARG A 99 -9.85 7.15 10.80
N HIS A 100 -10.44 5.96 10.68
CA HIS A 100 -11.69 5.74 9.96
C HIS A 100 -12.63 4.84 10.77
N PRO A 101 -13.95 4.99 10.61
CA PRO A 101 -14.94 4.21 11.37
C PRO A 101 -15.11 2.77 10.86
N GLY A 102 -14.56 2.43 9.68
CA GLY A 102 -14.59 1.05 9.17
C GLY A 102 -13.65 0.12 9.94
N GLY A 103 -13.86 -1.20 9.84
CA GLY A 103 -12.97 -2.21 10.44
C GLY A 103 -11.57 -2.27 9.83
N HIS A 104 -10.78 -3.31 10.13
CA HIS A 104 -9.33 -3.38 9.84
C HIS A 104 -8.96 -3.54 8.33
N TYR A 105 -9.12 -2.48 7.53
CA TYR A 105 -8.71 -2.43 6.12
C TYR A 105 -8.27 -1.02 5.72
N LEU A 106 -7.53 -0.89 4.60
CA LEU A 106 -7.08 0.41 4.09
C LEU A 106 -8.15 1.03 3.18
N PRO A 107 -8.84 2.10 3.59
CA PRO A 107 -10.08 2.47 2.95
C PRO A 107 -9.85 3.42 1.78
N ALA A 108 -10.02 2.92 0.56
CA ALA A 108 -9.71 3.67 -0.67
C ALA A 108 -10.83 4.62 -1.15
N ALA A 109 -12.04 4.49 -0.61
CA ALA A 109 -13.21 5.31 -0.94
C ALA A 109 -13.64 6.25 0.20
N ALA A 110 -12.84 6.32 1.26
CA ALA A 110 -13.18 7.06 2.47
C ALA A 110 -12.89 8.55 2.35
N PRO A 111 -13.45 9.40 3.24
CA PRO A 111 -13.08 10.81 3.37
C PRO A 111 -11.56 11.04 3.48
N GLN A 112 -10.86 10.09 4.08
CA GLN A 112 -9.42 10.05 4.30
C GLN A 112 -8.60 9.93 2.99
N LYS A 113 -9.24 9.69 1.84
CA LYS A 113 -8.60 9.56 0.53
C LYS A 113 -7.70 10.76 0.19
N SER A 114 -8.16 11.98 0.47
CA SER A 114 -7.38 13.19 0.20
C SER A 114 -6.11 13.24 1.04
N ASP A 115 -6.15 12.76 2.28
CA ASP A 115 -5.01 12.77 3.20
C ASP A 115 -3.91 11.83 2.71
N TYR A 116 -4.29 10.64 2.25
CA TYR A 116 -3.34 9.71 1.63
C TYR A 116 -2.69 10.29 0.37
N GLN A 117 -3.48 10.92 -0.51
CA GLN A 117 -2.95 11.54 -1.72
C GLN A 117 -2.02 12.71 -1.40
N LYS A 118 -2.40 13.54 -0.42
CA LYS A 118 -1.59 14.67 0.06
C LYS A 118 -0.26 14.16 0.61
N PHE A 119 -0.29 13.16 1.50
CA PHE A 119 0.90 12.55 2.07
C PHE A 119 1.86 12.04 0.99
N ILE A 120 1.38 11.20 0.07
CA ILE A 120 2.22 10.61 -0.98
C ILE A 120 2.83 11.67 -1.90
N LYS A 121 2.06 12.72 -2.27
CA LYS A 121 2.58 13.83 -3.07
C LYS A 121 3.65 14.62 -2.33
N LEU A 122 3.44 14.90 -1.04
CA LEU A 122 4.43 15.60 -0.21
C LEU A 122 5.73 14.79 -0.13
N GLN A 123 5.66 13.48 0.10
CA GLN A 123 6.85 12.63 0.13
C GLN A 123 7.56 12.56 -1.22
N LEU A 124 6.80 12.53 -2.33
CA LEU A 124 7.37 12.60 -3.67
C LEU A 124 8.12 13.92 -3.90
N LEU A 125 7.51 15.06 -3.55
CA LEU A 125 8.14 16.38 -3.67
C LEU A 125 9.40 16.49 -2.80
N LYS A 126 9.34 16.05 -1.54
CA LYS A 126 10.51 16.01 -0.64
C LYS A 126 11.66 15.19 -1.25
N LYS A 127 11.35 14.02 -1.82
CA LYS A 127 12.35 13.17 -2.47
C LYS A 127 12.96 13.82 -3.72
N GLN A 128 12.15 14.53 -4.51
CA GLN A 128 12.63 15.24 -5.70
C GLN A 128 13.52 16.43 -5.33
N PHE A 129 13.16 17.16 -4.27
CA PHE A 129 13.93 18.29 -3.78
C PHE A 129 15.27 17.85 -3.18
N ASN A 130 15.30 16.76 -2.41
CA ASN A 130 16.51 16.21 -1.80
C ASN A 130 17.40 15.41 -2.77
N ALA A 131 16.97 15.22 -4.02
CA ALA A 131 17.73 14.54 -5.07
C ALA A 131 18.51 15.51 -5.98
N VAL A 132 18.44 16.81 -5.67
CA VAL A 132 19.29 17.89 -6.21
C VAL A 132 20.40 18.17 -5.20
#